data_AF-A0A9E1T2C0-F1
#
_entry.id   AF-A0A9E1T2C0-F1
#
_cell.length_a   1.000
_cell.length_b   1.000
_cell.length_c   1.000
_cell.angle_alpha   90.00
_cell.angle_beta   90.00
_cell.angle_gamma   90.00
#
_symmetry.space_group_name_H-M   'P 1'
#
loop_
_entity.id
_entity.type
_entity.pdbx_description
1 polymer ?
#
loop_
_entity_poly.entity_id
_entity_poly.type
_entity_poly.pdbx_seq_one_letter_code
_entity_poly.pdbx_strand_id
1 'polypeptide(L)'
;FPTFPILPGVMMLEAMVQAASTLCAKNGERLVLGEVKAVKYGAMVRPGEQLRVEVTIVKIHDDGSFSCKGIGTVHRNDTSETQTAVSGRFTIRPVRMS
;
A
#
# COMPACT_ATOMS: atom_id res chain seq x y z
N PHE A 1 -16.95 9.80 -5.01
CA PHE A 1 -18.08 10.32 -5.82
C PHE A 1 -18.37 11.77 -5.41
N PRO A 2 -18.92 12.63 -6.28
CA PRO A 2 -19.09 14.06 -6.00
C PRO A 2 -19.75 14.38 -4.66
N THR A 3 -20.72 13.57 -4.21
CA THR A 3 -21.43 13.74 -2.93
C THR A 3 -20.97 12.80 -1.83
N PHE A 4 -20.01 11.93 -2.11
CA PHE A 4 -19.50 10.92 -1.17
C PHE A 4 -17.99 10.75 -1.40
N PRO A 5 -17.16 11.67 -0.87
CA PRO A 5 -15.72 11.61 -1.01
C PRO A 5 -15.15 10.53 -0.10
N ILE A 6 -14.44 9.59 -0.73
CA ILE A 6 -13.64 8.57 -0.06
C ILE A 6 -12.32 8.46 -0.79
N LEU A 7 -11.26 8.10 -0.07
CA LEU A 7 -9.98 7.76 -0.67
C LEU A 7 -10.19 6.56 -1.62
N PRO A 8 -9.82 6.66 -2.90
CA PRO A 8 -9.94 5.52 -3.81
C PRO A 8 -9.13 4.32 -3.32
N GLY A 9 -9.69 3.11 -3.42
CA GLY A 9 -8.99 1.89 -2.97
C GLY A 9 -7.62 1.72 -3.62
N VAL A 10 -7.49 2.06 -4.90
CA VAL A 10 -6.19 2.05 -5.62
C VAL A 10 -5.16 3.00 -5.01
N MET A 11 -5.58 4.12 -4.43
CA MET A 11 -4.68 5.04 -3.72
C MET A 11 -4.25 4.47 -2.36
N MET A 12 -5.10 3.67 -1.70
CA MET A 12 -4.71 2.93 -0.50
C MET A 12 -3.64 1.88 -0.81
N LEU A 13 -3.80 1.17 -1.93
CA LEU A 13 -2.79 0.24 -2.45
C LEU A 13 -1.50 0.98 -2.82
N GLU A 14 -1.60 2.10 -3.52
CA GLU A 14 -0.44 2.91 -3.91
C GLU A 14 0.33 3.41 -2.69
N ALA A 15 -0.35 3.79 -1.60
CA ALA A 15 0.32 4.15 -0.35
C ALA A 15 1.16 2.98 0.23
N MET A 16 0.67 1.74 0.13
CA MET A 16 1.46 0.55 0.49
C MET A 16 2.66 0.35 -0.44
N VAL A 17 2.48 0.57 -1.75
CA VAL A 17 3.56 0.47 -2.75
C VAL A 17 4.64 1.51 -2.50
N GLN A 18 4.27 2.76 -2.19
CA GLN A 18 5.22 3.83 -1.90
C GLN A 18 5.95 3.60 -0.59
N ALA A 19 5.27 3.11 0.45
CA ALA A 19 5.92 2.71 1.70
C ALA A 19 6.95 1.59 1.47
N ALA A 20 6.59 0.56 0.69
CA ALA A 20 7.49 -0.52 0.34
C ALA A 20 8.69 -0.03 -0.50
N SER A 21 8.44 0.84 -1.46
CA SER A 21 9.47 1.39 -2.34
C SER A 21 10.46 2.26 -1.56
N THR A 22 9.96 3.07 -0.62
CA THR A 22 10.81 3.87 0.27
C THR A 22 11.70 3.00 1.15
N LEU A 23 11.20 1.83 1.58
CA LEU A 23 11.96 0.88 2.38
C LEU A 23 13.02 0.11 1.57
N CYS A 24 12.74 -0.21 0.30
CA CYS A 24 13.55 -1.11 -0.51
C CYS A 24 14.48 -0.42 -1.53
N ALA A 25 14.13 0.77 -2.01
CA ALA A 25 14.89 1.44 -3.06
C ALA A 25 16.31 1.77 -2.59
N LYS A 26 17.30 1.39 -3.39
CA LYS A 26 18.71 1.74 -3.17
C LYS A 26 19.12 2.83 -4.15
N ASN A 27 19.86 3.83 -3.69
CA ASN A 27 20.57 4.80 -4.54
C ASN A 27 19.73 5.40 -5.69
N GLY A 28 18.48 5.79 -5.42
CA GLY A 28 17.61 6.41 -6.43
C GLY A 28 17.00 5.43 -7.46
N GLU A 29 17.11 4.12 -7.23
CA GLU A 29 16.43 3.11 -8.03
C GLU A 29 14.91 3.31 -7.99
N ARG A 30 14.28 3.26 -9.16
CA ARG A 30 12.82 3.31 -9.27
C ARG A 30 12.25 1.90 -9.21
N LEU A 31 11.52 1.62 -8.14
CA LEU A 31 10.70 0.43 -8.01
C LEU A 31 9.27 0.71 -8.50
N VAL A 32 8.67 -0.27 -9.16
CA VAL A 32 7.30 -0.21 -9.67
C VAL A 32 6.52 -1.42 -9.19
N LEU A 33 5.21 -1.24 -9.06
CA LEU A 33 4.29 -2.33 -8.77
C LEU A 33 4.37 -3.40 -9.87
N GLY A 34 4.56 -4.66 -9.45
CA GLY A 34 4.61 -5.83 -10.32
C GLY A 34 3.27 -6.55 -10.37
N GLU A 35 2.97 -7.31 -9.33
CA GLU A 35 1.75 -8.11 -9.19
C GLU A 35 1.01 -7.73 -7.90
N VAL A 36 -0.31 -7.85 -7.93
CA VAL A 36 -1.19 -7.69 -6.76
C VAL A 36 -1.95 -8.98 -6.54
N LYS A 37 -1.92 -9.52 -5.31
CA LYS A 37 -2.58 -10.77 -4.93
C LYS A 37 -3.38 -10.61 -3.64
N ALA A 38 -4.60 -11.15 -3.62
CA ALA A 38 -5.45 -11.21 -2.44
C ALA A 38 -5.65 -9.86 -1.73
N VAL A 39 -5.76 -8.77 -2.47
CA VAL A 39 -6.10 -7.46 -1.90
C VAL A 39 -7.58 -7.43 -1.54
N LYS A 40 -7.86 -7.00 -0.31
CA LYS A 40 -9.20 -6.80 0.23
C LYS A 40 -9.33 -5.34 0.67
N TYR A 41 -10.46 -4.73 0.33
CA TYR A 41 -10.84 -3.40 0.78
C TYR A 41 -11.97 -3.54 1.80
N GLY A 42 -11.78 -2.95 2.98
CA GLY A 42 -12.69 -3.06 4.11
C GLY A 42 -13.32 -1.71 4.42
N ALA A 43 -12.79 -1.04 5.44
CA ALA A 43 -13.25 0.29 5.83
C ALA A 43 -12.96 1.36 4.77
N MET A 44 -13.89 2.30 4.63
CA MET A 44 -13.68 3.51 3.85
C MET A 44 -12.80 4.49 4.62
N VAL A 45 -11.99 5.27 3.89
CA VAL A 45 -11.23 6.40 4.43
C VAL A 45 -11.83 7.67 3.87
N ARG A 46 -12.31 8.56 4.74
CA ARG A 46 -12.95 9.83 4.41
C ARG A 46 -11.98 11.00 4.57
N PRO A 47 -12.26 12.16 3.98
CA PRO A 47 -11.48 13.37 4.25
C PRO A 47 -11.37 13.65 5.76
N GLY A 48 -10.16 13.99 6.21
CA GLY A 48 -9.85 14.26 7.62
C GLY A 48 -9.51 13.02 8.46
N GLU A 49 -9.75 11.81 7.96
CA GLU A 49 -9.26 10.57 8.58
C GLU A 49 -7.82 10.26 8.13
N GLN A 50 -7.12 9.42 8.89
CA GLN A 50 -5.74 9.04 8.59
C GLN A 50 -5.67 7.56 8.20
N LEU A 51 -5.02 7.26 7.08
CA LEU A 51 -4.67 5.90 6.71
C LEU A 51 -3.25 5.58 7.18
N ARG A 52 -3.13 4.78 8.24
CA ARG A 52 -1.83 4.26 8.70
C ARG A 52 -1.46 3.03 7.90
N VAL A 53 -0.29 3.05 7.27
CA VAL A 53 0.19 1.98 6.39
C VAL A 53 1.36 1.26 7.04
N GLU A 54 1.28 -0.07 7.06
CA GLU A 54 2.36 -0.95 7.49
C GLU A 54 2.63 -1.98 6.39
N VAL A 55 3.91 -2.13 6.04
CA VAL A 55 4.36 -3.08 5.03
C VAL A 55 5.48 -3.94 5.59
N THR A 56 5.37 -5.23 5.34
CA THR A 56 6.41 -6.22 5.64
C THR A 56 6.95 -6.80 4.35
N ILE A 57 8.27 -6.77 4.18
CA ILE A 57 8.95 -7.49 3.10
C ILE A 57 8.97 -8.97 3.47
N VAL A 58 8.27 -9.81 2.71
CA VAL A 58 8.18 -11.25 2.98
C VAL A 58 9.25 -12.04 2.25
N LYS A 59 9.74 -11.53 1.13
CA LYS A 59 10.82 -12.16 0.36
C LYS A 59 11.55 -11.12 -0.50
N ILE A 60 12.88 -11.23 -0.52
CA ILE A 60 13.75 -10.57 -1.49
C ILE A 60 14.13 -11.63 -2.51
N HIS A 61 13.98 -11.33 -3.79
CA HIS A 61 14.31 -12.25 -4.88
C HIS A 61 15.62 -11.84 -5.56
N ASP A 62 16.27 -12.80 -6.20
CA ASP A 62 17.57 -12.60 -6.86
C ASP A 62 17.48 -11.67 -8.09
N ASP A 63 16.28 -11.53 -8.68
CA ASP A 63 15.99 -10.62 -9.79
C ASP A 63 15.77 -9.17 -9.35
N GLY A 64 16.01 -8.87 -8.07
CA GLY A 64 15.81 -7.54 -7.49
C GLY A 64 14.35 -7.22 -7.14
N SER A 65 13.41 -8.14 -7.36
CA SER A 65 12.03 -7.95 -6.93
C SER A 65 11.83 -8.26 -5.44
N PHE A 66 10.80 -7.66 -4.87
CA PHE A 66 10.41 -7.84 -3.47
C PHE A 66 8.96 -8.29 -3.42
N SER A 67 8.67 -9.32 -2.63
CA SER A 67 7.30 -9.66 -2.24
C SER A 67 6.97 -9.00 -0.91
N CYS A 68 5.81 -8.37 -0.85
CA CYS A 68 5.37 -7.56 0.27
C CYS A 68 3.99 -8.03 0.76
N LYS A 69 3.77 -7.92 2.08
CA LYS A 69 2.44 -7.95 2.69
C LYS A 69 2.17 -6.55 3.24
N GLY A 70 1.02 -5.97 2.91
CA GLY A 70 0.63 -4.65 3.37
C GLY A 70 -0.70 -4.66 4.10
N ILE A 71 -0.82 -3.79 5.10
CA ILE A 71 -2.07 -3.49 5.80
C ILE A 71 -2.17 -1.96 5.94
N GLY A 72 -3.33 -1.42 5.58
CA GLY A 72 -3.71 -0.04 5.82
C GLY A 72 -4.89 0.00 6.78
N THR A 73 -4.73 0.72 7.88
CA THR A 73 -5.73 0.84 8.95
C THR A 73 -6.19 2.29 9.04
N VAL A 74 -7.51 2.52 9.07
CA VAL A 74 -8.08 3.85 9.23
C VAL A 74 -8.12 4.23 10.70
N HIS A 75 -7.58 5.41 11.00
CA HIS A 75 -7.71 6.11 12.27
C HIS A 75 -8.73 7.23 12.09
N ARG A 76 -9.80 7.18 12.87
CA ARG A 76 -10.85 8.20 12.88
C ARG A 76 -10.58 9.20 13.99
N ASN A 77 -11.16 10.38 13.86
CA ASN A 77 -10.98 11.45 14.84
C ASN A 77 -11.94 11.33 16.04
N ASP A 78 -13.01 10.53 15.91
CA ASP A 78 -14.10 10.39 16.87
C ASP A 78 -13.99 9.14 17.75
N THR A 79 -13.06 8.23 17.45
CA THR A 79 -12.85 6.99 18.21
C THR A 79 -11.39 6.56 18.20
N SER A 80 -10.97 5.90 19.27
CA SER A 80 -9.67 5.23 19.35
C SER A 80 -9.66 3.87 18.63
N GLU A 81 -10.82 3.35 18.26
CA GLU A 81 -10.92 2.10 17.50
C GLU A 81 -10.47 2.29 16.05
N THR A 82 -9.71 1.33 15.56
CA THR A 82 -9.18 1.35 14.19
C THR A 82 -9.77 0.20 13.38
N GLN A 83 -9.99 0.42 12.08
CA GLN A 83 -10.50 -0.63 11.17
C GLN A 83 -9.57 -0.83 9.99
N THR A 84 -9.43 -2.07 9.52
CA THR A 84 -8.64 -2.34 8.31
C THR A 84 -9.36 -1.77 7.08
N ALA A 85 -8.72 -0.80 6.42
CA ALA A 85 -9.21 -0.18 5.18
C ALA A 85 -8.72 -0.96 3.94
N VAL A 86 -7.48 -1.42 3.96
CA VAL A 86 -6.90 -2.25 2.90
C VAL A 86 -5.97 -3.30 3.50
N SER A 87 -5.93 -4.49 2.92
CA SER A 87 -4.88 -5.47 3.22
C SER A 87 -4.62 -6.33 1.99
N GLY A 88 -3.40 -6.83 1.84
CA GLY A 88 -3.11 -7.76 0.75
C GLY A 88 -1.62 -8.05 0.57
N ARG A 89 -1.31 -8.71 -0.54
CA ARG A 89 0.06 -8.98 -0.98
C ARG A 89 0.31 -8.33 -2.32
N PHE A 90 1.53 -7.87 -2.52
CA PHE A 90 1.95 -7.30 -3.79
C PHE A 90 3.44 -7.52 -3.99
N THR A 91 3.91 -7.37 -5.23
CA THR A 91 5.33 -7.33 -5.54
C THR A 91 5.72 -5.95 -6.03
N ILE A 92 6.92 -5.49 -5.65
CA ILE A 92 7.58 -4.35 -6.27
C ILE A 92 8.85 -4.83 -6.94
N ARG A 93 9.22 -4.23 -8.06
CA ARG A 93 10.37 -4.65 -8.87
C ARG A 93 11.03 -3.46 -9.55
N PRO A 94 12.29 -3.59 -9.99
CA PRO A 94 12.93 -2.59 -10.83
C PRO A 94 12.14 -2.34 -12.11
N VAL A 95 12.23 -1.11 -12.64
CA VAL A 95 11.71 -0.78 -13.96
C VAL A 95 12.45 -1.62 -15.02
N ARG A 96 11.70 -2.28 -15.91
CA ARG A 96 12.28 -2.93 -17.08
C ARG A 96 12.52 -1.83 -18.13
N MET A 97 13.77 -1.50 -18.38
CA MET A 97 14.14 -0.65 -19.51
C MET A 97 14.30 -1.58 -20.72
N SER A 98 13.51 -1.34 -21.77
CA SER A 98 13.59 -2.02 -23.07
C SER A 98 14.76 -1.49 -23.89
#